data_AF-A0A949NF89-F1
#
_entry.id   AF-A0A949NF89-F1
#
_cell.length_a   1.000
_cell.length_b   1.000
_cell.length_c   1.000
_cell.angle_alpha   90.00
_cell.angle_beta   90.00
_cell.angle_gamma   90.00
#
_symmetry.space_group_name_H-M   'P 1'
#
loop_
_entity.id
_entity.type
_entity.pdbx_description
1 polymer ?
#
loop_
_entity_poly.entity_id
_entity_poly.type
_entity_poly.pdbx_seq_one_letter_code
_entity_poly.pdbx_strand_id
1 'polypeptide(L)' 'MDPNEITNKGGEKGTFIVHVQYRQNATWQGEVVWAEKKITKSFRSALELLKLIDSALEQTDTEEAEKRRKL' A
#
# COMPACT_ATOMS: atom_id res chain seq x y z
N MET A 1 -4.85 12.99 -16.21
CA MET A 1 -5.31 12.11 -15.11
C MET A 1 -4.93 12.82 -13.84
N ASP A 2 -5.92 13.37 -13.15
CA ASP A 2 -5.72 14.06 -11.90
C ASP A 2 -5.49 13.03 -10.78
N PRO A 3 -4.39 13.10 -10.01
CA PRO A 3 -4.09 12.13 -8.95
C PRO A 3 -5.22 11.99 -7.91
N ASN A 4 -6.03 13.04 -7.74
CA ASN A 4 -7.17 13.08 -6.83
C ASN A 4 -8.40 12.30 -7.32
N GLU A 5 -8.47 11.90 -8.59
CA GLU A 5 -9.60 11.12 -9.10
C GLU A 5 -9.45 9.62 -8.76
N ILE A 6 -8.20 9.16 -8.62
CA ILE A 6 -7.85 7.76 -8.30
C ILE A 6 -8.02 7.49 -6.80
N THR A 7 -7.85 8.51 -5.95
CA THR A 7 -7.91 8.39 -4.48
C THR A 7 -9.33 8.32 -3.91
N ASN A 8 -10.36 8.62 -4.71
CA ASN A 8 -11.76 8.67 -4.26
C ASN A 8 -12.51 7.32 -4.34
N LYS A 9 -11.83 6.24 -4.73
CA LYS A 9 -12.35 4.86 -4.64
C LYS A 9 -11.53 4.11 -3.60
N GLY A 10 -11.84 4.34 -2.33
CA GLY A 10 -11.25 3.58 -1.23
C GLY A 10 -11.54 2.09 -1.42
N GLY A 11 -10.50 1.27 -1.55
CA GLY A 11 -10.64 -0.18 -1.57
C GLY A 11 -11.06 -0.71 -0.19
N GLU A 12 -11.93 -1.71 -0.15
CA GLU A 12 -12.48 -2.30 1.09
C GLU A 12 -11.40 -2.75 2.10
N LYS A 13 -10.24 -3.20 1.60
CA LYS A 13 -9.09 -3.66 2.41
C LYS A 13 -7.92 -2.66 2.47
N GLY A 14 -8.04 -1.56 1.73
CA GLY A 14 -7.07 -0.49 1.73
C GLY A 14 -6.62 -0.03 0.36
N THR A 15 -6.03 1.17 0.33
CA THR A 15 -5.67 1.88 -0.92
C THR A 15 -4.18 2.17 -0.99
N PHE A 16 -3.53 1.62 -2.01
CA PHE A 16 -2.09 1.77 -2.25
C PHE A 16 -1.84 2.51 -3.57
N ILE A 17 -1.04 3.57 -3.51
CA ILE A 17 -0.59 4.33 -4.68
C ILE A 17 0.86 3.92 -4.95
N VAL A 18 1.12 3.33 -6.11
CA VAL A 18 2.46 2.87 -6.50
C VAL A 18 3.06 3.83 -7.53
N HIS A 19 4.16 4.47 -7.17
CA HIS A 19 4.98 5.27 -8.06
C HIS A 19 6.19 4.44 -8.52
N VAL A 20 6.12 3.92 -9.75
CA VAL A 20 7.24 3.21 -10.38
C VAL A 20 8.23 4.23 -10.95
N GLN A 21 9.40 4.34 -10.34
CA GLN A 21 10.46 5.27 -10.77
C GLN A 21 11.41 4.62 -11.77
N TYR A 22 11.70 3.32 -11.60
CA TYR A 22 12.64 2.60 -12.45
C TYR A 22 12.10 1.22 -12.83
N ARG A 23 12.60 0.69 -13.96
CA ARG A 23 12.33 -0.66 -14.46
C ARG A 23 13.61 -1.39 -14.87
N GLN A 24 14.55 -1.50 -13.93
CA GLN A 24 15.82 -2.19 -14.18
C GLN A 24 15.73 -3.66 -13.76
N ASN A 25 16.55 -4.53 -14.35
CA ASN A 25 16.64 -5.95 -13.99
C ASN A 25 15.30 -6.71 -14.08
N ALA A 26 14.47 -6.35 -15.07
CA ALA A 26 13.13 -6.93 -15.26
C ALA A 26 12.23 -6.83 -14.01
N THR A 27 12.45 -5.83 -13.14
CA THR A 27 11.61 -5.59 -11.96
C THR A 27 11.27 -4.11 -11.82
N TRP A 28 10.28 -3.80 -10.99
CA TRP A 28 9.88 -2.43 -10.68
C TRP A 28 10.61 -1.95 -9.44
N GLN A 29 11.03 -0.68 -9.46
CA GLN A 29 11.57 0.02 -8.30
C GLN A 29 10.89 1.38 -8.17
N GLY A 30 10.69 1.83 -6.95
CA GLY A 30 10.05 3.11 -6.69
C GLY A 30 9.49 3.20 -5.28
N GLU A 31 8.34 3.84 -5.15
CA GLU A 31 7.70 4.11 -3.87
C GLU A 31 6.24 3.68 -3.87
N VAL A 32 5.75 3.21 -2.73
CA VAL A 32 4.36 2.92 -2.47
C VAL A 32 3.87 3.79 -1.32
N VAL A 33 2.71 4.42 -1.51
CA VAL A 33 2.01 5.21 -0.51
C VAL A 33 0.75 4.48 -0.11
N TRP A 34 0.63 4.16 1.17
CA TRP A 34 -0.62 3.70 1.75
C TRP A 34 -1.47 4.91 2.12
N ALA A 35 -2.56 5.12 1.38
CA ALA A 35 -3.36 6.34 1.44
C ALA A 35 -4.02 6.55 2.82
N GLU A 36 -4.50 5.49 3.47
CA GLU A 36 -5.21 5.59 4.75
C GLU A 36 -4.29 5.96 5.91
N LYS A 37 -3.10 5.37 5.97
CA LYS A 37 -2.11 5.66 7.02
C LYS A 37 -1.13 6.78 6.64
N LYS A 38 -1.20 7.30 5.40
CA LYS A 38 -0.23 8.26 4.83
C LYS A 38 1.22 7.80 4.98
N ILE A 39 1.45 6.49 4.87
CA ILE A 39 2.78 5.88 5.00
C ILE A 39 3.38 5.74 3.60
N THR A 40 4.58 6.27 3.40
CA THR A 40 5.37 6.06 2.19
C THR A 40 6.52 5.09 2.46
N LYS A 41 6.69 4.11 1.57
CA LYS A 41 7.79 3.13 1.61
C LYS A 41 8.42 2.99 0.24
N SER A 42 9.74 2.91 0.18
CA SER A 42 10.46 2.56 -1.04
C SER A 42 10.56 1.05 -1.22
N PHE A 43 10.53 0.61 -2.48
CA PHE A 43 10.75 -0.77 -2.87
C PHE A 43 11.78 -0.84 -4.00
N ARG A 44 12.64 -1.88 -3.96
CA ARG A 44 13.71 -2.14 -4.93
C ARG A 44 13.41 -3.34 -5.83
N SER A 45 12.28 -3.99 -5.63
CA SER A 45 11.76 -5.03 -6.51
C SER A 45 10.25 -5.17 -6.39
N ALA A 46 9.63 -5.79 -7.39
CA ALA A 46 8.21 -6.15 -7.36
C ALA A 46 7.87 -7.05 -6.16
N LEU A 47 8.79 -7.95 -5.75
CA LEU A 47 8.57 -8.80 -4.58
C LEU A 47 8.58 -7.99 -3.27
N GLU A 48 9.48 -7.00 -3.16
CA GLU A 48 9.52 -6.11 -1.99
C GLU A 48 8.24 -5.27 -1.91
N LEU A 49 7.71 -4.79 -3.04
CA LEU A 49 6.40 -4.15 -3.08
C LEU A 49 5.29 -5.05 -2.56
N LEU A 50 5.22 -6.30 -3.02
CA LEU A 50 4.20 -7.25 -2.57
C LEU A 50 4.30 -7.52 -1.06
N LYS A 51 5.52 -7.67 -0.52
CA LYS A 51 5.74 -7.83 0.93
C LYS A 51 5.27 -6.62 1.72
N LEU A 52 5.50 -5.40 1.22
CA LEU A 52 5.04 -4.17 1.87
C LEU A 52 3.51 -4.09 1.91
N ILE A 53 2.84 -4.52 0.84
CA ILE A 53 1.37 -4.58 0.79
C ILE A 53 0.84 -5.65 1.75
N ASP A 54 1.43 -6.85 1.72
CA ASP A 54 1.05 -7.98 2.58
C ASP A 54 1.16 -7.61 4.07
N SER A 55 2.30 -7.07 4.49
CA SER A 55 2.49 -6.60 5.87
C SER A 55 1.59 -5.42 6.25
N ALA A 56 1.12 -4.62 5.29
CA ALA A 56 0.15 -3.55 5.57
C ALA A 56 -1.25 -4.11 5.80
N LEU A 57 -1.64 -5.15 5.05
CA LEU A 57 -2.92 -5.84 5.23
C LEU A 57 -2.99 -6.63 6.56
N GLU A 58 -1.89 -7.28 6.96
CA GLU A 58 -1.84 -7.94 8.28
C GLU A 58 -2.04 -6.95 9.44
N GLN A 59 -1.51 -5.72 9.29
CA GLN A 59 -1.71 -4.66 10.26
C GLN A 59 -3.17 -4.21 10.34
N THR A 60 -3.86 -4.06 9.20
CA THR A 60 -5.28 -3.69 9.21
C THR A 60 -6.14 -4.75 9.86
N ASP A 61 -5.91 -6.02 9.53
CA ASP A 61 -6.71 -7.13 10.07
C ASP A 61 -6.53 -7.25 11.59
N THR A 62 -5.30 -7.03 12.08
CA THR A 62 -5.01 -7.02 13.52
C THR A 62 -5.70 -5.86 14.23
N GLU A 63 -5.64 -4.64 13.66
CA GLU A 63 -6.29 -3.45 14.21
C GLU A 63 -7.82 -3.59 14.24
N GLU A 64 -8.42 -4.16 13.20
CA GLU A 64 -9.86 -4.43 13.15
C GLU A 64 -10.28 -5.47 14.19
N ALA A 65 -9.51 -6.55 14.33
CA ALA A 65 -9.77 -7.60 15.31
C ALA A 65 -9.70 -7.05 16.75
N GLU A 66 -8.71 -6.20 17.07
CA GLU A 66 -8.62 -5.55 18.37
C GLU A 66 -9.78 -4.59 18.64
N LYS A 67 -10.20 -3.84 17.62
CA LYS A 67 -11.33 -2.91 17.73
C LYS A 67 -12.64 -3.64 18.02
N ARG A 68 -12.86 -4.80 17.38
CA ARG A 68 -14.03 -5.66 17.62
C ARG A 68 -14.05 -6.30 19.01
N ARG A 69 -12.88 -6.59 19.60
CA ARG A 69 -12.78 -7.17 20.95
C ARG A 69 -13.00 -6.16 22.08
N LYS A 70 -12.92 -4.85 21.78
CA LYS A 70 -13.14 -3.75 22.72
C LYS A 70 -14.54 -3.13 22.65
N LEU A 71 -15.39 -3.62 21.75
CA LEU A 71 -16.80 -3.26 21.63
C LEU A 71 -17.67 -4.28 22.37
#